data_AF-A0A9D5W734-F1
#
_entry.id   AF-A0A9D5W734-F1
#
_cell.length_a   1.000
_cell.length_b   1.000
_cell.length_c   1.000
_cell.angle_alpha   90.00
_cell.angle_beta   90.00
_cell.angle_gamma   90.00
#
_symmetry.space_group_name_H-M   'P 1'
#
loop_
_entity.id
_entity.type
_entity.pdbx_description
1 polymer ?
#
loop_
_entity_poly.entity_id
_entity_poly.type
_entity_poly.pdbx_seq_one_letter_code
_entity_poly.pdbx_strand_id
1 'polypeptide(L)'
;MSLYAVVDNTGDLDPLPGVTLVSAKSYLADAKYAHLHGARVLNLCRSHRYQSIGYYVSLLAEARGHKPLPRITTMQDMKSQSIMRLASEECKAGIDRCLGTLRGEKLAFNIYFGHTPEPGRERLAASVFQLFYSPFLRAVFHQNGEWRLQNVSPLGVQDIPGAELAFARDALAEFADGHRPPPRKRAPAHYHLAILHNPDEAMPPSNAKSLRRFIKAAEDVSIAAECITREDSERLTEYDGLFIRETTDVNHHTYRLASRAQAEGLVVIDDPQSILRCS
;
A
#
# COMPACT_ATOMS: atom_id res chain seq x y z
N MET A 1 23.88 9.68 -5.30
CA MET A 1 22.87 9.42 -4.24
C MET A 1 23.04 7.98 -3.76
N SER A 2 23.50 7.79 -2.53
CA SER A 2 23.73 6.46 -1.94
C SER A 2 22.42 5.67 -1.82
N LEU A 3 22.47 4.39 -2.19
CA LEU A 3 21.36 3.45 -2.13
C LEU A 3 21.62 2.46 -0.99
N TYR A 4 20.69 2.36 -0.07
CA TYR A 4 20.77 1.46 1.08
C TYR A 4 19.74 0.35 0.91
N ALA A 5 20.16 -0.90 0.95
CA ALA A 5 19.27 -2.04 1.10
C ALA A 5 19.17 -2.38 2.58
N VAL A 6 17.96 -2.26 3.13
CA VAL A 6 17.67 -2.54 4.53
C VAL A 6 16.97 -3.89 4.62
N VAL A 7 17.62 -4.83 5.29
CA VAL A 7 17.16 -6.22 5.46
C VAL A 7 17.14 -6.59 6.94
N ASP A 8 16.38 -7.60 7.35
CA ASP A 8 16.40 -8.06 8.74
C ASP A 8 17.77 -8.62 9.13
N ASN A 9 18.37 -9.43 8.25
CA ASN A 9 19.70 -9.99 8.40
C ASN A 9 20.53 -9.76 7.13
N THR A 10 21.73 -9.18 7.28
CA THR A 10 22.62 -8.90 6.16
C THR A 10 23.18 -10.15 5.49
N GLY A 11 23.09 -11.32 6.13
CA GLY A 11 23.44 -12.60 5.50
C GLY A 11 22.42 -13.10 4.46
N ASP A 12 21.23 -12.49 4.40
CA ASP A 12 20.16 -12.94 3.50
C ASP A 12 20.35 -12.49 2.05
N LEU A 13 21.28 -11.55 1.81
CA LEU A 13 21.53 -10.97 0.49
C LEU A 13 23.04 -10.81 0.27
N ASP A 14 23.52 -11.30 -0.88
CA ASP A 14 24.91 -11.06 -1.29
C ASP A 14 25.18 -9.56 -1.47
N PRO A 15 26.40 -9.08 -1.20
CA PRO A 15 26.79 -7.71 -1.50
C PRO A 15 26.59 -7.37 -2.98
N LEU A 16 25.99 -6.21 -3.26
CA LEU A 16 25.75 -5.72 -4.61
C LEU A 16 26.52 -4.42 -4.86
N PRO A 17 27.14 -4.26 -6.04
CA PRO A 17 27.84 -3.03 -6.38
C PRO A 17 26.87 -1.83 -6.35
N GLY A 18 27.31 -0.72 -5.76
CA GLY A 18 26.50 0.49 -5.66
C GLY A 18 25.37 0.47 -4.62
N VAL A 19 25.20 -0.65 -3.89
CA VAL A 19 24.21 -0.79 -2.82
C VAL A 19 24.90 -1.03 -1.48
N THR A 20 24.59 -0.22 -0.48
CA THR A 20 25.06 -0.44 0.89
C THR A 20 24.05 -1.31 1.64
N LEU A 21 24.42 -2.53 2.00
CA LEU A 21 23.58 -3.42 2.78
C LEU A 21 23.61 -3.03 4.27
N VAL A 22 22.44 -2.93 4.89
CA VAL A 22 22.28 -2.49 6.28
C VAL A 22 21.24 -3.35 6.98
N SER A 23 21.50 -3.77 8.22
CA SER A 23 20.46 -4.44 9.02
C SER A 23 19.39 -3.43 9.44
N ALA A 24 18.13 -3.85 9.49
CA ALA A 24 17.03 -2.99 9.91
C ALA A 24 17.25 -2.42 11.31
N LYS A 25 17.79 -3.21 12.24
CA LYS A 25 18.17 -2.75 13.59
C LYS A 25 19.19 -1.61 13.53
N SER A 26 20.26 -1.77 12.75
CA SER A 26 21.28 -0.73 12.59
C SER A 26 20.71 0.53 11.95
N TYR A 27 19.90 0.40 10.89
CA TYR A 27 19.28 1.53 10.21
C TYR A 27 18.38 2.38 11.13
N LEU A 28 17.64 1.71 12.02
CA LEU A 28 16.74 2.36 12.96
C LEU A 28 17.50 3.06 14.10
N ALA A 29 18.50 2.38 14.69
CA ALA A 29 19.14 2.80 15.94
C ALA A 29 20.42 3.65 15.77
N ASP A 30 21.18 3.45 14.69
CA ASP A 30 22.48 4.11 14.53
C ASP A 30 22.33 5.54 13.97
N ALA A 31 22.85 6.53 14.71
CA ALA A 31 22.74 7.95 14.39
C ALA A 31 23.33 8.29 13.01
N LYS A 32 24.33 7.53 12.53
CA LYS A 32 24.93 7.78 11.21
C LYS A 32 23.92 7.72 10.06
N TYR A 33 22.88 6.89 10.20
CA TYR A 33 21.82 6.80 9.18
C TYR A 33 20.79 7.91 9.33
N ALA A 34 20.59 8.46 10.54
CA ALA A 34 19.62 9.52 10.78
C ALA A 34 20.00 10.85 10.11
N HIS A 35 21.30 11.09 9.92
CA HIS A 35 21.83 12.33 9.35
C HIS A 35 22.07 12.27 7.83
N LEU A 36 21.63 11.21 7.15
CA LEU A 36 21.82 11.09 5.71
C LEU A 36 20.86 12.02 4.96
N HIS A 37 21.38 12.84 4.05
CA HIS A 37 20.53 13.70 3.24
C HIS A 37 20.04 12.99 1.98
N GLY A 38 18.73 12.78 1.88
CA GLY A 38 18.07 12.28 0.66
C GLY A 38 18.47 10.85 0.26
N ALA A 39 18.85 10.02 1.24
CA ALA A 39 19.20 8.61 1.01
C ALA A 39 18.04 7.86 0.31
N ARG A 40 18.38 6.96 -0.62
CA ARG A 40 17.41 6.00 -1.16
C ARG A 40 17.45 4.74 -0.30
N VAL A 41 16.30 4.27 0.14
CA VAL A 41 16.19 3.14 1.08
C VAL A 41 15.32 2.07 0.45
N LEU A 42 15.92 0.95 0.03
CA LEU A 42 15.19 -0.25 -0.36
C LEU A 42 14.88 -1.02 0.92
N ASN A 43 13.61 -0.98 1.32
CA ASN A 43 13.15 -1.75 2.45
C ASN A 43 12.80 -3.17 1.97
N LEU A 44 13.71 -4.09 2.23
CA LEU A 44 13.63 -5.50 1.87
C LEU A 44 13.37 -6.37 3.11
N CYS A 45 12.81 -5.77 4.17
CA CYS A 45 12.45 -6.50 5.38
C CYS A 45 11.37 -7.55 5.07
N ARG A 46 11.38 -8.63 5.86
CA ARG A 46 10.49 -9.77 5.76
C ARG A 46 9.03 -9.42 6.00
N SER A 47 8.77 -8.47 6.90
CA SER A 47 7.41 -8.07 7.27
C SER A 47 7.21 -6.57 7.19
N HIS A 48 6.07 -6.19 6.64
CA HIS A 48 5.57 -4.82 6.50
C HIS A 48 4.21 -4.64 7.21
N ARG A 49 3.90 -5.53 8.15
CA ARG A 49 2.71 -5.39 9.01
C ARG A 49 2.84 -4.14 9.86
N TYR A 50 1.70 -3.61 10.31
CA TYR A 50 1.72 -2.47 11.22
C TYR A 50 2.56 -2.81 12.46
N GLN A 51 3.34 -1.83 12.95
CA GLN A 51 4.31 -1.99 14.05
C GLN A 51 5.42 -3.05 13.83
N SER A 52 5.56 -3.61 12.64
CA SER A 52 6.73 -4.44 12.32
C SER A 52 7.99 -3.60 12.13
N ILE A 53 9.16 -4.23 12.21
CA ILE A 53 10.45 -3.58 11.95
C ILE A 53 10.47 -2.94 10.55
N GLY A 54 10.01 -3.65 9.51
CA GLY A 54 9.93 -3.11 8.16
C GLY A 54 9.00 -1.91 8.06
N TYR A 55 7.88 -1.89 8.79
CA TYR A 55 7.02 -0.70 8.84
C TYR A 55 7.76 0.53 9.40
N TYR A 56 8.48 0.36 10.51
CA TYR A 56 9.27 1.44 11.11
C TYR A 56 10.44 1.90 10.24
N VAL A 57 11.04 1.01 9.44
CA VAL A 57 12.10 1.38 8.48
C VAL A 57 11.58 2.41 7.48
N SER A 58 10.44 2.18 6.83
CA SER A 58 9.87 3.15 5.89
C SER A 58 9.32 4.39 6.61
N LEU A 59 8.71 4.25 7.79
CA LEU A 59 8.21 5.38 8.58
C LEU A 59 9.31 6.37 8.96
N LEU A 60 10.38 5.88 9.57
CA LEU A 60 11.50 6.73 9.96
C LEU A 60 12.28 7.24 8.76
N ALA A 61 12.37 6.46 7.67
CA ALA A 61 12.95 6.93 6.42
C ALA A 61 12.22 8.18 5.90
N GLU A 62 10.89 8.15 5.82
CA GLU A 62 10.10 9.32 5.37
C GLU A 62 10.26 10.50 6.32
N ALA A 63 10.17 10.28 7.64
CA ALA A 63 10.35 11.32 8.64
C ALA A 63 11.74 11.99 8.59
N ARG A 64 12.78 11.24 8.19
CA ARG A 64 14.15 11.73 8.00
C ARG A 64 14.37 12.39 6.62
N GLY A 65 13.36 12.47 5.76
CA GLY A 65 13.49 12.99 4.39
C GLY A 65 14.25 12.05 3.44
N HIS A 66 14.40 10.78 3.81
CA HIS A 66 14.89 9.74 2.89
C HIS A 66 13.78 9.34 1.92
N LYS A 67 14.13 8.54 0.92
CA LYS A 67 13.23 8.04 -0.12
C LYS A 67 13.11 6.52 0.01
N PRO A 68 12.24 6.00 0.89
CA PRO A 68 12.03 4.57 1.02
C PRO A 68 11.22 3.99 -0.13
N LEU A 69 11.45 2.70 -0.35
CA LEU A 69 10.75 1.84 -1.29
C LEU A 69 10.53 0.47 -0.63
N PRO A 70 9.27 0.07 -0.31
CA PRO A 70 8.05 0.84 -0.48
C PRO A 70 7.93 1.99 0.55
N ARG A 71 7.08 2.97 0.22
CA ARG A 71 6.59 3.99 1.15
C ARG A 71 5.56 3.41 2.12
N ILE A 72 5.27 4.13 3.21
CA ILE A 72 4.22 3.70 4.15
C ILE A 72 2.87 3.61 3.46
N THR A 73 2.53 4.63 2.69
CA THR A 73 1.28 4.69 1.94
C THR A 73 1.16 3.47 1.01
N THR A 74 2.23 3.11 0.29
CA THR A 74 2.25 1.90 -0.55
C THR A 74 2.04 0.61 0.25
N MET A 75 2.57 0.52 1.47
CA MET A 75 2.34 -0.64 2.35
C MET A 75 0.90 -0.71 2.88
N GLN A 76 0.26 0.43 3.11
CA GLN A 76 -1.16 0.50 3.49
C GLN A 76 -2.07 0.19 2.29
N ASP A 77 -1.73 0.73 1.11
CA ASP A 77 -2.46 0.51 -0.15
C ASP A 77 -2.59 -0.98 -0.47
N MET A 78 -1.51 -1.75 -0.27
CA MET A 78 -1.51 -3.21 -0.48
C MET A 78 -2.46 -3.97 0.48
N LYS A 79 -2.83 -3.40 1.62
CA LYS A 79 -3.76 -4.01 2.58
C LYS A 79 -5.23 -3.62 2.32
N SER A 80 -5.47 -2.55 1.56
CA SER A 80 -6.81 -2.05 1.29
C SER A 80 -7.51 -2.88 0.20
N GLN A 81 -8.63 -3.50 0.56
CA GLN A 81 -9.46 -4.23 -0.38
C GLN A 81 -10.04 -3.33 -1.47
N SER A 82 -10.36 -2.08 -1.14
CA SER A 82 -10.88 -1.11 -2.11
C SER A 82 -9.84 -0.73 -3.16
N ILE A 83 -8.59 -0.50 -2.74
CA ILE A 83 -7.47 -0.23 -3.65
C ILE A 83 -7.16 -1.48 -4.48
N MET A 84 -7.26 -2.67 -3.91
CA MET A 84 -7.03 -3.91 -4.65
C MET A 84 -8.07 -4.12 -5.77
N ARG A 85 -9.35 -3.82 -5.53
CA ARG A 85 -10.37 -3.82 -6.58
C ARG A 85 -10.06 -2.83 -7.69
N LEU A 86 -9.69 -1.59 -7.34
CA LEU A 86 -9.32 -0.56 -8.31
C LEU A 86 -8.12 -0.98 -9.15
N ALA A 87 -7.07 -1.49 -8.49
CA ALA A 87 -5.88 -2.02 -9.15
C ALA A 87 -6.23 -3.18 -10.10
N SER A 88 -7.14 -4.08 -9.70
CA SER A 88 -7.64 -5.15 -10.57
C SER A 88 -8.35 -4.61 -11.80
N GLU A 89 -9.14 -3.54 -11.68
CA GLU A 89 -9.81 -2.88 -12.80
C GLU A 89 -8.78 -2.20 -13.72
N GLU A 90 -7.81 -1.47 -13.17
CA GLU A 90 -6.73 -0.82 -13.93
C GLU A 90 -5.86 -1.85 -14.69
N CYS A 91 -5.58 -3.00 -14.09
CA CYS A 91 -4.80 -4.07 -14.71
C CYS A 91 -5.63 -4.99 -15.62
N LYS A 92 -6.95 -4.81 -15.76
CA LYS A 92 -7.85 -5.76 -16.42
C LYS A 92 -7.41 -6.16 -17.83
N ALA A 93 -7.04 -5.19 -18.66
CA ALA A 93 -6.59 -5.48 -20.03
C ALA A 93 -5.29 -6.30 -20.08
N GLY A 94 -4.40 -6.12 -19.11
CA GLY A 94 -3.19 -6.94 -18.95
C GLY A 94 -3.52 -8.34 -18.43
N ILE A 95 -4.41 -8.43 -17.45
CA ILE A 95 -4.89 -9.69 -16.88
C ILE A 95 -5.56 -10.55 -17.96
N ASP A 96 -6.49 -10.00 -18.74
CA ASP A 96 -7.22 -10.75 -19.76
C ASP A 96 -6.28 -11.27 -20.86
N ARG A 97 -5.30 -10.46 -21.25
CA ARG A 97 -4.31 -10.84 -22.27
C ARG A 97 -3.40 -11.97 -21.79
N CYS A 98 -2.91 -11.88 -20.56
CA CYS A 98 -1.93 -12.82 -20.03
C CYS A 98 -2.57 -14.10 -19.48
N LEU A 99 -3.74 -13.97 -18.85
CA LEU A 99 -4.37 -15.03 -18.04
C LEU A 99 -5.71 -15.51 -18.62
N GLY A 100 -6.35 -14.77 -19.53
CA GLY A 100 -7.72 -15.06 -19.98
C GLY A 100 -7.93 -16.44 -20.62
N THR A 101 -6.90 -17.02 -21.24
CA THR A 101 -6.93 -18.37 -21.80
C THR A 101 -6.62 -19.46 -20.77
N LEU A 102 -6.07 -19.10 -19.62
CA LEU A 102 -5.73 -20.04 -18.56
C LEU A 102 -7.00 -20.54 -17.85
N ARG A 103 -6.89 -21.75 -17.34
CA ARG A 103 -7.90 -22.40 -16.49
C ARG A 103 -7.26 -22.74 -15.16
N GLY A 104 -7.91 -22.39 -14.07
CA GLY A 104 -7.47 -22.71 -12.71
C GLY A 104 -8.24 -21.86 -11.70
N GLU A 105 -8.02 -22.10 -10.41
CA GLU A 105 -8.69 -21.29 -9.36
C GLU A 105 -7.83 -20.10 -8.96
N LYS A 106 -6.51 -20.31 -8.90
CA LYS A 106 -5.54 -19.36 -8.37
C LYS A 106 -4.25 -19.38 -9.17
N LEU A 107 -3.68 -18.21 -9.39
CA LEU A 107 -2.34 -18.04 -9.96
C LEU A 107 -1.58 -17.02 -9.12
N ALA A 108 -0.29 -17.27 -8.88
CA ALA A 108 0.58 -16.28 -8.26
C ALA A 108 1.93 -16.25 -8.98
N PHE A 109 2.52 -15.07 -9.08
CA PHE A 109 3.90 -14.93 -9.55
C PHE A 109 4.59 -13.76 -8.84
N ASN A 110 5.92 -13.81 -8.83
CA ASN A 110 6.75 -12.80 -8.19
C ASN A 110 7.14 -11.73 -9.20
N ILE A 111 7.27 -10.49 -8.71
CA ILE A 111 7.66 -9.33 -9.48
C ILE A 111 8.83 -8.66 -8.77
N TYR A 112 9.90 -8.41 -9.50
CA TYR A 112 11.14 -7.78 -9.03
C TYR A 112 11.33 -6.48 -9.79
N PHE A 113 11.13 -5.35 -9.12
CA PHE A 113 11.22 -4.00 -9.70
C PHE A 113 10.41 -3.79 -10.99
N GLY A 114 9.28 -4.49 -11.12
CA GLY A 114 8.41 -4.46 -12.31
C GLY A 114 8.71 -5.52 -13.37
N HIS A 115 9.73 -6.35 -13.16
CA HIS A 115 10.09 -7.47 -14.02
C HIS A 115 9.64 -8.80 -13.40
N THR A 116 9.44 -9.82 -14.23
CA THR A 116 9.06 -11.17 -13.79
C THR A 116 9.82 -12.20 -14.61
N PRO A 117 10.25 -13.33 -14.00
CA PRO A 117 10.85 -14.44 -14.75
C PRO A 117 9.81 -15.21 -15.58
N GLU A 118 8.52 -14.97 -15.36
CA GLU A 118 7.41 -15.65 -16.05
C GLU A 118 7.17 -15.07 -17.46
N PRO A 119 7.41 -15.85 -18.53
CA PRO A 119 7.27 -15.35 -19.90
C PRO A 119 5.85 -14.90 -20.23
N GLY A 120 5.74 -13.78 -20.96
CA GLY A 120 4.46 -13.24 -21.43
C GLY A 120 3.66 -12.46 -20.37
N ARG A 121 4.21 -12.26 -19.16
CA ARG A 121 3.58 -11.51 -18.06
C ARG A 121 4.29 -10.18 -17.75
N GLU A 122 5.27 -9.79 -18.55
CA GLU A 122 6.16 -8.65 -18.31
C GLU A 122 5.37 -7.33 -18.22
N ARG A 123 4.40 -7.11 -19.12
CA ARG A 123 3.56 -5.89 -19.11
C ARG A 123 2.66 -5.82 -17.88
N LEU A 124 2.13 -6.95 -17.43
CA LEU A 124 1.31 -7.03 -16.24
C LEU A 124 2.15 -6.79 -14.98
N ALA A 125 3.34 -7.39 -14.90
CA ALA A 125 4.29 -7.16 -13.82
C ALA A 125 4.67 -5.68 -13.69
N ALA A 126 4.99 -5.03 -14.81
CA ALA A 126 5.32 -3.60 -14.85
C ALA A 126 4.14 -2.73 -14.38
N SER A 127 2.92 -3.08 -14.77
CA SER A 127 1.70 -2.36 -14.37
C SER A 127 1.42 -2.50 -12.88
N VAL A 128 1.53 -3.71 -12.32
CA VAL A 128 1.37 -3.96 -10.88
C VAL A 128 2.42 -3.20 -10.07
N PHE A 129 3.68 -3.19 -10.52
CA PHE A 129 4.75 -2.42 -9.86
C PHE A 129 4.51 -0.90 -9.92
N GLN A 130 3.96 -0.38 -11.02
CA GLN A 130 3.61 1.05 -11.10
C GLN A 130 2.51 1.45 -10.13
N LEU A 131 1.57 0.54 -9.83
CA LEU A 131 0.52 0.77 -8.84
C LEU A 131 1.04 0.62 -7.41
N PHE A 132 1.85 -0.41 -7.19
CA PHE A 132 2.38 -0.78 -5.89
C PHE A 132 3.91 -0.69 -5.93
N TYR A 133 4.43 0.54 -5.91
CA TYR A 133 5.86 0.83 -6.08
C TYR A 133 6.68 0.26 -4.91
N SER A 134 7.05 -1.02 -5.01
CA SER A 134 7.72 -1.82 -4.00
C SER A 134 8.78 -2.70 -4.66
N PRO A 135 9.95 -2.95 -4.01
CA PRO A 135 11.08 -3.61 -4.64
C PRO A 135 10.71 -5.00 -5.17
N PHE A 136 10.20 -5.84 -4.28
CA PHE A 136 9.80 -7.21 -4.56
C PHE A 136 8.34 -7.38 -4.15
N LEU A 137 7.57 -8.02 -5.02
CA LEU A 137 6.13 -8.21 -4.86
C LEU A 137 5.77 -9.65 -5.19
N ARG A 138 4.71 -10.13 -4.54
CA ARG A 138 3.95 -11.30 -4.99
C ARG A 138 2.55 -10.85 -5.36
N ALA A 139 2.19 -11.05 -6.63
CA ALA A 139 0.85 -10.81 -7.13
C ALA A 139 0.07 -12.12 -7.15
N VAL A 140 -1.15 -12.10 -6.61
CA VAL A 140 -2.04 -13.25 -6.52
C VAL A 140 -3.34 -12.91 -7.24
N PHE A 141 -3.74 -13.81 -8.13
CA PHE A 141 -4.92 -13.71 -8.96
C PHE A 141 -5.84 -14.89 -8.67
N HIS A 142 -7.14 -14.65 -8.77
CA HIS A 142 -8.16 -15.68 -8.62
C HIS A 142 -9.12 -15.66 -9.81
N GLN A 143 -9.59 -16.83 -10.23
CA GLN A 143 -10.56 -16.97 -11.31
C GLN A 143 -11.93 -17.30 -10.74
N ASN A 144 -12.83 -16.31 -10.69
CA ASN A 144 -14.23 -16.49 -10.32
C ASN A 144 -15.10 -15.97 -11.47
N GLY A 145 -15.20 -16.78 -12.53
CA GLY A 145 -15.77 -16.38 -13.84
C GLY A 145 -14.75 -15.65 -14.71
N GLU A 146 -14.12 -14.61 -14.18
CA GLU A 146 -12.99 -13.92 -14.80
C GLU A 146 -11.79 -13.85 -13.84
N TRP A 147 -10.59 -13.69 -14.41
CA TRP A 147 -9.38 -13.46 -13.62
C TRP A 147 -9.41 -12.06 -13.02
N ARG A 148 -9.13 -11.97 -11.72
CA ARG A 148 -9.00 -10.70 -11.00
C ARG A 148 -7.77 -10.71 -10.11
N LEU A 149 -7.17 -9.54 -9.93
CA LEU A 149 -6.11 -9.35 -8.96
C LEU A 149 -6.73 -9.37 -7.57
N GLN A 150 -6.37 -10.38 -6.78
CA GLN A 150 -6.92 -10.62 -5.45
C GLN A 150 -6.05 -9.98 -4.37
N ASN A 151 -4.73 -10.04 -4.53
CA ASN A 151 -3.79 -9.52 -3.55
C ASN A 151 -2.45 -9.16 -4.20
N VAL A 152 -1.82 -8.11 -3.70
CA VAL A 152 -0.42 -7.77 -3.95
C VAL A 152 0.23 -7.54 -2.61
N SER A 153 1.33 -8.23 -2.34
CA SER A 153 2.05 -8.10 -1.08
C SER A 153 3.54 -7.97 -1.31
N PRO A 154 4.29 -7.31 -0.40
CA PRO A 154 5.75 -7.32 -0.45
C PRO A 154 6.28 -8.76 -0.34
N LEU A 155 7.37 -9.04 -1.04
CA LEU A 155 8.09 -10.32 -0.97
C LEU A 155 9.43 -10.11 -0.27
N GLY A 156 9.68 -10.81 0.83
CA GLY A 156 10.97 -10.77 1.50
C GLY A 156 12.04 -11.55 0.73
N VAL A 157 13.31 -11.19 0.89
CA VAL A 157 14.45 -11.81 0.16
C VAL A 157 14.51 -13.32 0.38
N GLN A 158 14.26 -13.77 1.61
CA GLN A 158 14.25 -15.19 1.98
C GLN A 158 13.11 -16.00 1.37
N ASP A 159 12.06 -15.34 0.87
CA ASP A 159 10.90 -16.00 0.28
C ASP A 159 10.99 -16.05 -1.27
N ILE A 160 12.11 -15.58 -1.82
CA ILE A 160 12.44 -15.68 -3.24
C ILE A 160 12.78 -17.15 -3.56
N PRO A 161 12.10 -17.77 -4.54
CA PRO A 161 12.44 -19.13 -4.97
C PRO A 161 13.88 -19.22 -5.46
N GLY A 162 14.57 -20.32 -5.16
CA GLY A 162 15.99 -20.48 -5.52
C GLY A 162 16.28 -20.29 -7.02
N ALA A 163 15.36 -20.73 -7.88
CA ALA A 163 15.44 -20.55 -9.33
C ALA A 163 15.32 -19.08 -9.79
N GLU A 164 14.73 -18.21 -8.98
CA GLU A 164 14.50 -16.80 -9.29
C GLU A 164 15.55 -15.87 -8.66
N LEU A 165 16.43 -16.37 -7.79
CA LEU A 165 17.43 -15.55 -7.08
C LEU A 165 18.36 -14.79 -8.03
N ALA A 166 18.82 -15.44 -9.11
CA ALA A 166 19.66 -14.78 -10.12
C ALA A 166 18.91 -13.62 -10.79
N PHE A 167 17.67 -13.86 -11.20
CA PHE A 167 16.81 -12.85 -11.82
C PHE A 167 16.53 -11.66 -10.88
N ALA A 168 16.24 -11.93 -9.60
CA ALA A 168 16.01 -10.90 -8.60
C ALA A 168 17.26 -10.04 -8.35
N ARG A 169 18.45 -10.66 -8.34
CA ARG A 169 19.74 -9.96 -8.22
C ARG A 169 20.00 -9.07 -9.42
N ASP A 170 19.77 -9.56 -10.63
CA ASP A 170 19.97 -8.79 -11.86
C ASP A 170 19.02 -7.59 -11.90
N ALA A 171 17.73 -7.80 -11.56
CA ALA A 171 16.75 -6.71 -11.48
C ALA A 171 17.13 -5.65 -10.42
N LEU A 172 17.69 -6.07 -9.29
CA LEU A 172 18.18 -5.14 -8.26
C LEU A 172 19.41 -4.35 -8.73
N ALA A 173 20.33 -4.99 -9.43
CA ALA A 173 21.50 -4.32 -10.02
C ALA A 173 21.07 -3.29 -11.06
N GLU A 174 20.17 -3.66 -11.98
CA GLU A 174 19.62 -2.74 -12.98
C GLU A 174 18.91 -1.54 -12.33
N PHE A 175 18.13 -1.77 -11.26
CA PHE A 175 17.49 -0.72 -10.50
C PHE A 175 18.49 0.21 -9.80
N ALA A 176 19.59 -0.34 -9.28
CA ALA A 176 20.64 0.41 -8.61
C ALA A 176 21.35 1.38 -9.57
N ASP A 177 21.62 0.92 -10.81
CA ASP A 177 22.30 1.65 -11.89
C ASP A 177 21.48 2.81 -12.48
N GLY A 178 20.19 2.89 -12.15
CA GLY A 178 19.38 4.09 -12.39
C GLY A 178 18.57 4.10 -13.69
N HIS A 179 18.45 2.97 -14.38
CA HIS A 179 17.46 2.79 -15.45
C HIS A 179 16.05 2.82 -14.82
N ARG A 180 15.32 3.92 -14.98
CA ARG A 180 14.00 4.10 -14.35
C ARG A 180 12.92 4.47 -15.36
N PRO A 181 11.80 3.72 -15.40
CA PRO A 181 10.50 4.33 -15.58
C PRO A 181 10.19 5.16 -14.33
N PRO A 182 9.80 6.44 -14.44
CA PRO A 182 9.30 7.17 -13.28
C PRO A 182 8.05 6.44 -12.74
N PRO A 183 7.90 6.29 -11.40
CA PRO A 183 6.61 5.86 -10.88
C PRO A 183 5.54 6.82 -11.41
N ARG A 184 4.37 6.29 -11.78
CA ARG A 184 3.22 7.16 -12.02
C ARG A 184 3.05 7.98 -10.75
N LYS A 185 3.16 9.31 -10.86
CA LYS A 185 2.86 10.21 -9.75
C LYS A 185 1.37 10.07 -9.45
N ARG A 186 1.00 9.13 -8.58
CA ARG A 186 -0.11 9.40 -7.67
C ARG A 186 0.41 10.51 -6.78
N ALA A 187 -0.32 11.63 -6.74
CA ALA A 187 0.03 12.68 -5.79
C ALA A 187 0.14 12.00 -4.41
N PRO A 188 1.25 12.19 -3.67
CA PRO A 188 1.36 11.59 -2.35
C PRO A 188 0.11 12.02 -1.59
N ALA A 189 -0.68 11.06 -1.12
CA ALA A 189 -1.80 11.39 -0.27
C ALA A 189 -1.22 12.12 0.94
N HIS A 190 -1.45 13.42 1.02
CA HIS A 190 -0.93 14.22 2.13
C HIS A 190 -1.71 13.93 3.40
N TYR A 191 -2.93 13.40 3.24
CA TYR A 191 -3.87 13.13 4.30
C TYR A 191 -4.63 11.83 4.02
N HIS A 192 -5.02 11.15 5.10
CA HIS A 192 -5.82 9.94 5.11
C HIS A 192 -7.23 10.24 5.61
N LEU A 193 -8.24 9.79 4.88
CA LEU A 193 -9.66 9.99 5.20
C LEU A 193 -10.36 8.65 5.42
N ALA A 194 -10.88 8.44 6.61
CA ALA A 194 -11.81 7.36 6.88
C ALA A 194 -13.22 7.75 6.40
N ILE A 195 -13.85 6.90 5.59
CA ILE A 195 -15.26 7.01 5.22
C ILE A 195 -16.03 5.91 5.95
N LEU A 196 -16.70 6.26 7.05
CA LEU A 196 -17.53 5.31 7.79
C LEU A 196 -18.74 4.93 6.95
N HIS A 197 -18.99 3.63 6.78
CA HIS A 197 -20.21 3.14 6.16
C HIS A 197 -20.65 1.83 6.79
N ASN A 198 -21.93 1.52 6.65
CA ASN A 198 -22.51 0.25 7.07
C ASN A 198 -23.02 -0.52 5.84
N PRO A 199 -22.35 -1.61 5.43
CA PRO A 199 -22.78 -2.42 4.29
C PRO A 199 -24.18 -3.03 4.44
N ASP A 200 -24.59 -3.30 5.67
CA ASP A 200 -25.83 -4.01 6.02
C ASP A 200 -27.00 -3.05 6.30
N GLU A 201 -26.77 -1.74 6.20
CA GLU A 201 -27.82 -0.74 6.37
C GLU A 201 -28.81 -0.79 5.20
N ALA A 202 -30.11 -0.89 5.51
CA ALA A 202 -31.15 -1.06 4.51
C ALA A 202 -31.35 0.18 3.62
N MET A 203 -31.18 1.38 4.19
CA MET A 203 -31.31 2.66 3.48
C MET A 203 -30.08 3.54 3.76
N PRO A 204 -28.90 3.15 3.23
CA PRO A 204 -27.69 3.88 3.53
C PRO A 204 -27.72 5.24 2.83
N PRO A 205 -27.12 6.28 3.44
CA PRO A 205 -27.10 7.62 2.86
C PRO A 205 -26.19 7.68 1.62
N SER A 206 -25.46 6.61 1.30
CA SER A 206 -24.71 6.45 0.06
C SER A 206 -24.69 5.00 -0.41
N ASN A 207 -24.96 4.80 -1.68
CA ASN A 207 -24.78 3.51 -2.33
C ASN A 207 -23.30 3.26 -2.71
N ALA A 208 -22.97 2.01 -3.08
CA ALA A 208 -21.61 1.62 -3.47
C ALA A 208 -21.03 2.41 -4.67
N LYS A 209 -21.88 2.96 -5.55
CA LYS A 209 -21.41 3.82 -6.65
C LYS A 209 -21.01 5.20 -6.13
N SER A 210 -21.75 5.76 -5.19
CA SER A 210 -21.43 7.03 -4.52
C SER A 210 -20.15 6.94 -3.69
N LEU A 211 -19.98 5.86 -2.91
CA LEU A 211 -18.75 5.63 -2.13
C LEU A 211 -17.50 5.59 -3.02
N ARG A 212 -17.56 4.88 -4.16
CA ARG A 212 -16.47 4.87 -5.15
C ARG A 212 -16.19 6.25 -5.74
N ARG A 213 -17.22 7.08 -5.93
CA ARG A 213 -17.05 8.46 -6.40
C ARG A 213 -16.39 9.35 -5.35
N PHE A 214 -16.72 9.19 -4.07
CA PHE A 214 -16.05 9.90 -3.00
C PHE A 214 -14.57 9.54 -2.91
N ILE A 215 -14.24 8.25 -2.97
CA ILE A 215 -12.83 7.80 -2.98
C ILE A 215 -12.08 8.42 -4.16
N LYS A 216 -12.66 8.36 -5.36
CA LYS A 216 -12.06 8.98 -6.55
C LYS A 216 -11.87 10.49 -6.41
N ALA A 217 -12.87 11.19 -5.88
CA ALA A 217 -12.78 12.64 -5.67
C ALA A 217 -11.70 12.99 -4.63
N ALA A 218 -11.53 12.18 -3.58
CA ALA A 218 -10.47 12.34 -2.60
C ALA A 218 -9.08 12.12 -3.23
N GLU A 219 -8.93 11.10 -4.06
CA GLU A 219 -7.69 10.84 -4.82
C GLU A 219 -7.31 12.01 -5.73
N ASP A 220 -8.28 12.62 -6.42
CA ASP A 220 -8.07 13.78 -7.30
C ASP A 220 -7.50 15.00 -6.54
N VAL A 221 -7.72 15.08 -5.22
CA VAL A 221 -7.18 16.13 -4.33
C VAL A 221 -6.07 15.64 -3.41
N SER A 222 -5.44 14.50 -3.72
CA SER A 222 -4.33 13.93 -2.94
C SER A 222 -4.69 13.55 -1.50
N ILE A 223 -5.88 12.97 -1.31
CA ILE A 223 -6.34 12.39 -0.05
C ILE A 223 -6.57 10.88 -0.26
N ALA A 224 -5.94 10.05 0.57
CA ALA A 224 -6.17 8.60 0.55
C ALA A 224 -7.42 8.28 1.36
N ALA A 225 -8.53 8.01 0.66
CA ALA A 225 -9.79 7.66 1.30
C ALA A 225 -10.01 6.15 1.37
N GLU A 226 -10.37 5.64 2.54
CA GLU A 226 -10.72 4.24 2.78
C GLU A 226 -12.11 4.14 3.40
N CYS A 227 -12.91 3.21 2.92
CA CYS A 227 -14.18 2.86 3.56
C CYS A 227 -13.91 1.97 4.78
N ILE A 228 -14.39 2.39 5.95
CA ILE A 228 -14.27 1.66 7.22
C ILE A 228 -15.66 1.33 7.78
N THR A 229 -15.76 0.28 8.60
CA THR A 229 -16.99 -0.04 9.33
C THR A 229 -16.83 0.26 10.82
N ARG A 230 -17.86 -0.02 11.61
CA ARG A 230 -17.83 0.17 13.07
C ARG A 230 -16.70 -0.65 13.73
N GLU A 231 -16.42 -1.82 13.20
CA GLU A 231 -15.39 -2.76 13.69
C GLU A 231 -13.98 -2.18 13.54
N ASP A 232 -13.75 -1.31 12.55
CA ASP A 232 -12.49 -0.62 12.31
C ASP A 232 -12.28 0.62 13.20
N SER A 233 -13.21 0.93 14.11
CA SER A 233 -13.18 2.16 14.93
C SER A 233 -11.93 2.32 15.81
N GLU A 234 -11.18 1.25 16.06
CA GLU A 234 -9.90 1.30 16.76
C GLU A 234 -8.77 1.92 15.91
N ARG A 235 -8.87 1.81 14.58
CA ARG A 235 -7.92 2.36 13.62
C ARG A 235 -8.13 3.86 13.36
N LEU A 236 -9.10 4.49 14.02
CA LEU A 236 -9.49 5.87 13.76
C LEU A 236 -8.31 6.86 13.89
N THR A 237 -7.37 6.60 14.79
CA THR A 237 -6.16 7.41 14.97
C THR A 237 -5.13 7.28 13.84
N GLU A 238 -5.33 6.35 12.91
CA GLU A 238 -4.50 6.22 11.69
C GLU A 238 -4.89 7.23 10.62
N TYR A 239 -6.00 7.94 10.77
CA TYR A 239 -6.56 8.86 9.78
C TYR A 239 -6.47 10.32 10.26
N ASP A 240 -6.41 11.23 9.29
CA ASP A 240 -6.43 12.67 9.53
C ASP A 240 -7.87 13.23 9.54
N GLY A 241 -8.82 12.50 8.95
CA GLY A 241 -10.22 12.88 8.92
C GLY A 241 -11.19 11.70 8.91
N LEU A 242 -12.43 11.99 9.30
CA LEU A 242 -13.56 11.07 9.30
C LEU A 242 -14.72 11.68 8.51
N PHE A 243 -15.32 10.89 7.61
CA PHE A 243 -16.54 11.25 6.88
C PHE A 243 -17.61 10.16 7.06
N ILE A 244 -18.79 10.54 7.56
CA ILE A 244 -19.82 9.57 7.93
C ILE A 244 -20.84 9.37 6.80
N ARG A 245 -20.89 8.15 6.26
CA ARG A 245 -21.89 7.70 5.27
C ARG A 245 -22.74 6.55 5.82
N GLU A 246 -23.15 6.69 7.06
CA GLU A 246 -24.12 5.86 7.77
C GLU A 246 -25.16 6.78 8.42
N THR A 247 -26.37 6.30 8.72
CA THR A 247 -27.38 7.12 9.42
C THR A 247 -26.83 7.65 10.75
N THR A 248 -26.98 8.95 10.94
CA THR A 248 -26.53 9.66 12.14
C THR A 248 -27.69 9.87 13.11
N ASP A 249 -27.47 9.56 14.38
CA ASP A 249 -28.40 9.81 15.47
C ASP A 249 -27.63 9.99 16.79
N VAL A 250 -28.16 10.80 17.69
CA VAL A 250 -27.51 11.17 18.97
C VAL A 250 -27.25 9.94 19.86
N ASN A 251 -28.10 8.92 19.82
CA ASN A 251 -27.97 7.70 20.60
C ASN A 251 -27.23 6.57 19.85
N HIS A 252 -26.72 6.85 18.65
CA HIS A 252 -26.09 5.87 17.76
C HIS A 252 -24.56 5.83 17.89
N HIS A 253 -23.89 4.79 17.37
CA HIS A 253 -22.42 4.72 17.42
C HIS A 253 -21.77 5.77 16.53
N THR A 254 -22.45 6.24 15.49
CA THR A 254 -21.97 7.29 14.59
C THR A 254 -21.69 8.58 15.36
N TYR A 255 -22.55 9.00 16.30
CA TYR A 255 -22.31 10.15 17.18
C TYR A 255 -21.12 9.94 18.12
N ARG A 256 -20.99 8.75 18.73
CA ARG A 256 -19.85 8.42 19.60
C ARG A 256 -18.53 8.41 18.84
N LEU A 257 -18.52 7.87 17.62
CA LEU A 257 -17.35 7.82 16.76
C LEU A 257 -16.96 9.23 16.28
N ALA A 258 -17.93 10.05 15.87
CA ALA A 258 -17.70 11.45 15.52
C ALA A 258 -17.08 12.22 16.70
N SER A 259 -17.60 12.02 17.91
CA SER A 259 -17.13 12.71 19.12
C SER A 259 -15.71 12.28 19.48
N ARG A 260 -15.42 10.97 19.36
CA ARG A 260 -14.08 10.43 19.55
C ARG A 260 -13.11 10.97 18.49
N ALA A 261 -13.46 10.93 17.22
CA ALA A 261 -12.62 11.48 16.14
C ALA A 261 -12.24 12.94 16.39
N GLN A 262 -13.23 13.77 16.76
CA GLN A 262 -12.99 15.17 17.06
C GLN A 262 -12.09 15.36 18.30
N ALA A 263 -12.28 14.55 19.36
CA ALA A 263 -11.44 14.60 20.55
C ALA A 263 -9.98 14.20 20.27
N GLU A 264 -9.77 13.26 19.34
CA GLU A 264 -8.46 12.81 18.87
C GLU A 264 -7.84 13.76 17.83
N GLY A 265 -8.51 14.87 17.51
CA GLY A 265 -7.99 15.93 16.64
C GLY A 265 -8.22 15.71 15.14
N LEU A 266 -9.05 14.75 14.74
CA LEU A 266 -9.40 14.53 13.33
C LEU A 266 -10.35 15.62 12.83
N VAL A 267 -10.27 15.91 11.53
CA VAL A 267 -11.30 16.69 10.83
C VAL A 267 -12.52 15.79 10.59
N VAL A 268 -13.67 16.14 11.16
CA VAL A 268 -14.90 15.34 11.04
C VAL A 268 -15.89 16.03 10.11
N ILE A 269 -16.26 15.34 9.04
CA ILE A 269 -17.39 15.67 8.17
C ILE A 269 -18.59 14.89 8.68
N ASP A 270 -19.71 15.58 8.90
CA ASP A 270 -20.83 15.15 9.74
C ASP A 270 -20.45 15.10 11.23
N ASP A 271 -20.01 16.25 11.74
CA ASP A 271 -19.47 16.41 13.09
C ASP A 271 -20.55 16.22 14.18
N PRO A 272 -20.14 15.94 15.43
CA PRO A 272 -21.05 15.74 16.56
C PRO A 272 -22.06 16.87 16.78
N GLN A 273 -21.68 18.13 16.59
CA GLN A 273 -22.62 19.24 16.77
C GLN A 273 -23.67 19.24 15.65
N SER A 274 -23.26 18.96 14.42
CA SER A 274 -24.18 18.84 13.29
C SER A 274 -25.18 17.70 13.51
N ILE A 275 -24.72 16.54 13.99
CA ILE A 275 -25.61 15.42 14.35
C ILE A 275 -26.62 15.85 15.43
N LEU A 276 -26.15 16.45 16.53
CA LEU A 276 -27.03 16.92 17.60
C LEU A 276 -28.13 17.91 17.16
N ARG A 277 -27.85 18.72 16.13
CA ARG A 277 -28.78 19.76 15.65
C ARG A 277 -29.75 19.27 14.58
N CYS A 278 -29.38 18.22 13.85
CA CYS A 278 -30.13 17.75 12.68
C CYS A 278 -30.87 16.42 12.92
N SER A 279 -30.61 15.74 14.04
CA SER A 279 -31.33 14.54 14.48
C SER A 279 -32.67 14.86 15.14
#